data_AF-A0A662IR81-F1
#
_entry.id   AF-A0A662IR81-F1
#
_cell.length_a   1.000
_cell.length_b   1.000
_cell.length_c   1.000
_cell.angle_alpha   90.00
_cell.angle_beta   90.00
_cell.angle_gamma   90.00
#
_symmetry.space_group_name_H-M   'P 1'
#
loop_
_entity.id
_entity.type
_entity.pdbx_description
1 polymer ?
#
loop_
_entity_poly.entity_id
_entity_poly.type
_entity_poly.pdbx_seq_one_letter_code
_entity_poly.pdbx_strand_id
1 'polypeptide(L)' 'MIACPSCKMRMRVKIEFGKVKGVEPPVLKWIVCPNCGAAMPPEARFCGRCGRELPKKKG' A
#
# COMPACT_ATOMS: atom_id res chain seq x y z
N MET A 1 -23.67 35.95 -17.90
CA MET A 1 -22.54 35.05 -18.26
C MET A 1 -21.27 35.89 -18.34
N ILE A 2 -20.43 35.85 -17.31
CA ILE A 2 -19.26 36.74 -17.14
C ILE A 2 -17.99 35.91 -17.37
N ALA A 3 -17.68 35.64 -18.64
CA ALA A 3 -16.36 35.13 -19.03
C ALA A 3 -16.06 35.62 -20.45
N CYS A 4 -15.02 36.45 -20.59
CA CYS A 4 -14.60 37.05 -21.85
C CYS A 4 -13.75 36.02 -22.64
N PRO A 5 -14.13 35.62 -23.87
CA PRO A 5 -13.45 34.57 -24.63
C PRO A 5 -12.03 34.94 -25.09
N SER A 6 -11.60 36.18 -24.86
CA SER A 6 -10.36 36.73 -25.41
C SER A 6 -9.29 37.12 -24.37
N CYS A 7 -9.60 37.07 -23.07
CA CYS A 7 -8.68 37.57 -22.02
C CYS A 7 -8.07 36.42 -21.19
N LYS A 8 -6.79 36.11 -21.48
CA LYS A 8 -5.93 35.08 -20.88
C LYS A 8 -5.58 35.34 -19.39
N MET A 9 -6.49 35.16 -18.43
CA MET A 9 -6.13 35.24 -17.00
C MET A 9 -6.28 33.89 -16.29
N ARG A 10 -5.19 33.11 -16.31
CA ARG A 10 -5.05 31.82 -15.60
C ARG A 10 -4.75 32.10 -14.12
N MET A 11 -5.75 31.98 -13.24
CA MET A 11 -5.55 32.04 -11.78
C MET A 11 -4.47 31.02 -11.38
N ARG A 12 -3.30 31.53 -10.98
CA ARG A 12 -2.11 30.76 -10.67
C ARG A 12 -2.15 30.38 -9.18
N VAL A 13 -2.97 29.39 -8.82
CA VAL A 13 -2.85 28.72 -7.51
C VAL A 13 -1.56 27.90 -7.57
N LYS A 14 -0.49 28.38 -6.93
CA LYS A 14 0.77 27.63 -6.80
C LYS A 14 0.55 26.43 -5.87
N ILE A 15 -0.08 25.37 -6.36
CA ILE A 15 0.05 24.06 -5.74
C ILE A 15 1.37 23.51 -6.27
N GLU A 16 2.46 23.86 -5.59
CA GLU A 16 3.73 23.16 -5.81
C GLU A 16 3.48 21.71 -5.38
N PHE A 17 3.20 20.85 -6.36
CA PHE A 17 3.15 19.41 -6.24
C PHE A 17 4.51 18.94 -5.71
N GLY A 18 4.68 19.01 -4.40
CA GLY A 18 5.79 18.38 -3.70
C GLY A 18 5.78 16.90 -4.11
N LYS A 19 6.87 16.47 -4.76
CA LYS A 19 7.18 15.07 -4.98
C LYS A 19 6.92 14.33 -3.65
N VAL A 20 5.84 13.57 -3.57
CA VAL A 20 5.71 12.53 -2.54
C VAL A 20 6.81 11.52 -2.85
N LYS A 21 7.99 11.72 -2.25
CA LYS A 21 9.11 10.80 -2.38
C LYS A 21 8.64 9.46 -1.83
N GLY A 22 8.82 8.42 -2.64
CA GLY A 22 8.21 7.12 -2.49
C GLY A 22 8.32 6.55 -1.08
N VAL A 23 7.17 6.37 -0.45
CA VAL A 23 6.99 5.28 0.50
C VAL A 23 6.52 4.12 -0.36
N GLU A 24 7.45 3.23 -0.75
CA GLU A 24 7.06 1.94 -1.29
C GLU A 24 6.18 1.28 -0.21
N PRO A 25 4.90 1.01 -0.49
CA PRO A 25 4.06 0.33 0.49
C PRO A 25 4.77 -0.99 0.81
N PRO A 26 4.95 -1.35 2.09
CA PRO A 26 5.48 -2.66 2.41
C PRO A 26 4.53 -3.66 1.76
N VAL A 27 5.02 -4.33 0.72
CA VAL A 27 4.32 -5.48 0.13
C VAL A 27 4.37 -6.58 1.19
N LEU A 28 3.43 -6.50 2.14
CA LEU A 28 3.26 -7.45 3.22
C LEU A 28 3.03 -8.80 2.56
N LYS A 29 4.08 -9.62 2.48
CA LYS A 29 4.06 -10.94 1.84
C LYS A 29 3.33 -11.91 2.76
N TRP A 30 2.01 -11.99 2.67
CA TRP A 30 1.22 -12.92 3.46
C TRP A 30 1.57 -14.38 3.12
N ILE A 31 1.54 -15.24 4.14
CA ILE A 31 1.67 -16.70 4.02
C ILE A 31 0.36 -17.35 4.39
N VAL A 32 -0.01 -18.40 3.67
CA VAL A 32 -1.24 -19.16 3.93
C VAL A 32 -0.88 -20.39 4.77
N CYS A 33 -1.60 -20.59 5.87
CA CYS A 33 -1.41 -21.78 6.70
C CYS A 33 -1.80 -23.04 5.90
N PRO A 34 -0.90 -24.02 5.72
CA PRO A 34 -1.21 -25.22 4.94
C PRO A 34 -2.19 -26.17 5.64
N ASN A 35 -2.42 -25.99 6.94
CA ASN A 35 -3.32 -26.83 7.72
C ASN A 35 -4.76 -26.30 7.73
N CYS A 36 -4.95 -24.98 7.92
CA CYS A 36 -6.28 -24.39 8.08
C CYS A 36 -6.64 -23.29 7.08
N GLY A 37 -5.74 -22.95 6.14
CA GLY A 37 -5.97 -21.94 5.10
C GLY A 37 -5.96 -20.48 5.58
N ALA A 38 -5.62 -20.21 6.85
CA ALA A 38 -5.60 -18.85 7.37
C ALA A 38 -4.42 -18.04 6.79
N ALA A 39 -4.70 -16.82 6.35
CA ALA A 39 -3.66 -15.86 5.97
C ALA A 39 -2.98 -15.30 7.23
N MET A 40 -1.66 -15.37 7.25
CA MET A 40 -0.81 -14.94 8.36
C MET A 40 0.34 -14.07 7.83
N PRO A 41 0.88 -13.16 8.64
CA PRO A 41 2.04 -12.37 8.25
C PRO A 41 3.27 -13.28 8.06
N PRO A 42 4.22 -12.92 7.17
CA PRO A 42 5.38 -13.75 6.88
C PRO A 42 6.31 -13.98 8.08
N GLU A 43 6.25 -13.08 9.07
CA GLU A 43 7.03 -13.18 10.31
C GLU A 43 6.41 -14.16 11.32
N ALA A 44 5.16 -14.60 11.11
CA ALA A 44 4.49 -15.53 12.00
C ALA A 44 5.19 -16.90 11.99
N ARG A 45 5.66 -17.34 13.16
CA ARG A 45 6.27 -18.66 13.35
C ARG A 45 5.23 -19.77 13.48
N PHE A 46 4.07 -19.44 14.05
CA PHE A 46 2.97 -20.37 14.28
C PHE A 46 1.65 -19.75 13.82
N CYS A 47 0.71 -20.60 13.42
CA CYS A 47 -0.63 -20.19 13.06
C CYS A 47 -1.41 -19.79 14.31
N GLY A 48 -1.80 -18.52 14.43
CA GLY A 48 -2.67 -18.05 15.51
C GLY A 48 -4.09 -18.62 15.50
N ARG A 49 -4.51 -19.34 14.44
CA ARG A 49 -5.81 -20.03 14.39
C ARG A 49 -5.75 -21.49 14.82
N CYS A 50 -4.75 -22.26 14.38
CA CYS A 50 -4.70 -23.71 14.62
C CYS A 50 -3.44 -24.20 15.34
N GLY A 51 -2.49 -23.32 15.66
CA GLY A 51 -1.25 -23.67 16.38
C GLY A 51 -0.17 -24.37 15.56
N ARG A 52 -0.43 -24.70 14.28
CA ARG A 52 0.56 -25.33 13.39
C ARG A 52 1.75 -24.38 13.14
N GLU A 53 2.96 -24.93 13.10
CA GLU A 53 4.15 -24.19 12.66
C GLU A 53 4.04 -23.78 11.18
N LEU A 54 4.40 -22.54 10.88
CA LEU A 54 4.34 -21.97 9.54
C LEU A 54 5.70 -22.11 8.83
N PRO A 55 5.71 -22.32 7.50
CA PRO A 55 6.95 -22.44 6.75
C PRO A 55 7.72 -21.12 6.78
N LYS A 56 8.87 -21.09 7.47
CA LYS A 56 9.80 -19.95 7.41
C LYS A 56 10.35 -19.85 5.99
N LYS A 57 10.14 -18.72 5.31
CA LYS A 57 10.91 -18.43 4.08
C LYS A 57 12.39 -18.32 4.49
N LYS A 58 13.18 -19.34 4.15
CA LYS A 58 14.65 -19.20 4.12
C LYS A 58 14.96 -18.17 3.04
N GLY A 59 15.50 -17.03 3.45
CA GLY A 59 16.10 -16.06 2.53
C GLY A 59 17.38 -16.60 1.95
#